data_AF-A0A7X8ZTI1-F1
#
_entry.id   AF-A0A7X8ZTI1-F1
#
_cell.length_a   1.000
_cell.length_b   1.000
_cell.length_c   1.000
_cell.angle_alpha   90.00
_cell.angle_beta   90.00
_cell.angle_gamma   90.00
#
_symmetry.space_group_name_H-M   'P 1'
#
loop_
_entity.id
_entity.type
_entity.pdbx_description
1 polymer ?
#
loop_
_entity_poly.entity_id
_entity_poly.type
_entity_poly.pdbx_seq_one_letter_code
_entity_poly.pdbx_strand_id
1 'polypeptide(L)'
;PFIKAIRDVYPEIQIIGGSGPGSEGKDFEYLWPEMKRLNVDLVDEHFYRPESWFLKQGARYDNYDREGPKVFAGEYACHGSGKKWNHFNAALLEAAFMTGLERNADIVHMATYAPLFAHVDGWQWRPDMIWFDNQRSVKSVSYYVQQLYAHNKGTNVLPLTMKGKPVTGADDQKGLFSSAAWDEDKKEVIVKIVNTSEESQPVKFHFNGLKRNEHLSNGKLITLKSRDLDAENTLDNPNLIVPQERLISIEDDILESEIDAHSFYIYKFNIQ
;
A
#
# COMPACT_ATOMS: atom_id res chain seq x y z
N PRO A 1 27.13 -19.17 -9.24
CA PRO A 1 26.85 -20.46 -9.91
C PRO A 1 25.40 -20.58 -10.42
N PHE A 2 24.39 -20.37 -9.56
CA PHE A 2 22.97 -20.45 -9.93
C PHE A 2 22.56 -19.42 -11.00
N ILE A 3 22.81 -18.13 -10.75
CA ILE A 3 22.40 -17.04 -11.67
C ILE A 3 22.93 -17.27 -13.08
N LYS A 4 24.22 -17.58 -13.21
CA LYS A 4 24.86 -17.87 -14.49
C LYS A 4 24.20 -19.06 -15.18
N ALA A 5 24.05 -20.18 -14.47
CA ALA A 5 23.46 -21.39 -15.04
C ALA A 5 22.00 -21.20 -15.48
N ILE A 6 21.21 -20.42 -14.72
CA ILE A 6 19.82 -20.08 -15.09
C ILE A 6 19.81 -19.20 -16.34
N ARG A 7 20.61 -18.13 -16.38
CA ARG A 7 20.66 -17.21 -17.54
C ARG A 7 21.20 -17.86 -18.81
N ASP A 8 22.12 -18.82 -18.69
CA ASP A 8 22.67 -19.54 -19.84
C ASP A 8 21.59 -20.37 -20.58
N VAL A 9 20.50 -20.76 -19.89
CA VAL A 9 19.42 -21.60 -20.46
C VAL A 9 18.09 -20.85 -20.61
N TYR A 10 17.79 -19.93 -19.69
CA TYR A 10 16.53 -19.20 -19.57
C TYR A 10 16.78 -17.68 -19.39
N PRO A 11 17.32 -17.00 -20.41
CA PRO A 11 17.68 -15.58 -20.32
C PRO A 11 16.48 -14.65 -20.07
N GLU A 12 15.26 -15.11 -20.34
CA GLU A 12 14.02 -14.37 -20.15
C GLU A 12 13.48 -14.41 -18.70
N ILE A 13 13.94 -15.35 -17.87
CA ILE A 13 13.51 -15.47 -16.48
C ILE A 13 14.19 -14.38 -15.66
N GLN A 14 13.38 -13.51 -15.04
CA GLN A 14 13.86 -12.56 -14.05
C GLN A 14 14.26 -13.27 -12.77
N ILE A 15 15.44 -12.92 -12.25
CA ILE A 15 15.98 -13.49 -11.02
C ILE A 15 15.73 -12.53 -9.87
N ILE A 16 15.12 -13.05 -8.80
CA ILE A 16 14.90 -12.34 -7.55
C ILE A 16 15.91 -12.84 -6.51
N GLY A 17 16.74 -11.93 -5.98
CA GLY A 17 17.69 -12.22 -4.91
C GLY A 17 17.13 -11.83 -3.54
N GLY A 18 17.38 -12.60 -2.49
CA GLY A 18 16.91 -12.27 -1.14
C GLY A 18 17.86 -11.35 -0.37
N SER A 19 17.33 -10.34 0.32
CA SER A 19 18.11 -9.43 1.19
C SER A 19 18.22 -9.90 2.64
N GLY A 20 17.88 -11.17 2.92
CA GLY A 20 17.87 -11.73 4.27
C GLY A 20 16.51 -11.60 4.97
N PRO A 21 16.41 -12.04 6.24
CA PRO A 21 15.13 -12.23 6.94
C PRO A 21 14.49 -10.93 7.47
N GLY A 22 15.05 -9.77 7.13
CA GLY A 22 14.59 -8.49 7.65
C GLY A 22 14.92 -7.33 6.71
N SER A 23 14.29 -6.20 6.98
CA SER A 23 14.36 -4.96 6.19
C SER A 23 15.42 -3.96 6.62
N GLU A 24 16.22 -4.32 7.63
CA GLU A 24 17.31 -3.50 8.17
C GLU A 24 18.32 -4.36 8.97
N GLY A 25 19.46 -3.77 9.30
CA GLY A 25 20.52 -4.40 10.09
C GLY A 25 21.56 -5.11 9.23
N LYS A 26 22.53 -5.74 9.91
CA LYS A 26 23.77 -6.25 9.31
C LYS A 26 23.56 -7.16 8.07
N ASP A 27 22.53 -8.01 8.10
CA ASP A 27 22.29 -8.97 7.02
C ASP A 27 21.70 -8.25 5.81
N PHE A 28 20.77 -7.33 6.02
CA PHE A 28 20.20 -6.48 4.98
C PHE A 28 21.27 -5.58 4.32
N GLU A 29 22.05 -4.90 5.15
CA GLU A 29 23.12 -3.98 4.71
C GLU A 29 24.23 -4.71 3.93
N TYR A 30 24.46 -6.00 4.21
CA TYR A 30 25.40 -6.83 3.48
C TYR A 30 24.79 -7.44 2.21
N LEU A 31 23.60 -8.05 2.31
CA LEU A 31 23.00 -8.82 1.24
C LEU A 31 22.44 -7.95 0.12
N TRP A 32 21.92 -6.75 0.43
CA TRP A 32 21.37 -5.86 -0.59
C TRP A 32 22.43 -5.43 -1.65
N PRO A 33 23.61 -4.91 -1.26
CA PRO A 33 24.69 -4.66 -2.21
C PRO A 33 25.19 -5.92 -2.92
N GLU A 34 25.19 -7.08 -2.26
CA GLU A 34 25.60 -8.35 -2.88
C GLU A 34 24.62 -8.77 -3.98
N MET A 35 23.31 -8.60 -3.79
CA MET A 35 22.33 -8.87 -4.85
C MET A 35 22.55 -7.95 -6.06
N LYS A 36 22.85 -6.66 -5.83
CA LYS A 36 23.26 -5.75 -6.89
C LYS A 36 24.55 -6.20 -7.59
N ARG A 37 25.58 -6.62 -6.84
CA ARG A 37 26.86 -7.14 -7.39
C ARG A 37 26.64 -8.40 -8.24
N LEU A 38 25.70 -9.25 -7.83
CA LEU A 38 25.30 -10.45 -8.56
C LEU A 38 24.42 -10.16 -9.78
N ASN A 39 24.04 -8.90 -9.98
CA ASN A 39 23.22 -8.41 -11.09
C ASN A 39 21.89 -9.15 -11.19
N VAL A 40 21.17 -9.31 -10.07
CA VAL A 40 19.79 -9.81 -10.07
C VAL A 40 18.84 -8.78 -10.68
N ASP A 41 17.66 -9.20 -11.10
CA ASP A 41 16.66 -8.32 -11.71
C ASP A 41 15.85 -7.58 -10.63
N LEU A 42 15.50 -8.30 -9.55
CA LEU A 42 14.86 -7.73 -8.37
C LEU A 42 15.53 -8.22 -7.08
N VAL A 43 15.38 -7.44 -6.01
CA VAL A 43 15.75 -7.86 -4.66
C VAL A 43 14.49 -7.93 -3.79
N ASP A 44 14.35 -9.05 -3.09
CA ASP A 44 13.24 -9.36 -2.19
C ASP A 44 13.52 -8.87 -0.77
N GLU A 45 12.67 -7.97 -0.28
CA GLU A 45 12.66 -7.43 1.08
C GLU A 45 11.53 -8.01 1.92
N HIS A 46 11.86 -8.50 3.12
CA HIS A 46 10.89 -9.03 4.08
C HIS A 46 10.80 -8.15 5.33
N PHE A 47 9.58 -7.80 5.75
CA PHE A 47 9.35 -7.05 6.97
C PHE A 47 8.01 -7.36 7.65
N TYR A 48 8.11 -8.14 8.70
CA TYR A 48 7.11 -8.29 9.75
C TYR A 48 7.45 -7.33 10.89
N ARG A 49 6.74 -6.21 10.98
CA ARG A 49 7.14 -5.07 11.81
C ARG A 49 5.97 -4.42 12.54
N PRO A 50 6.20 -3.77 13.70
CA PRO A 50 5.13 -3.16 14.48
C PRO A 50 4.56 -1.90 13.83
N GLU A 51 3.43 -1.43 14.36
CA GLU A 51 2.72 -0.24 13.90
C GLU A 51 3.64 0.98 13.76
N SER A 52 4.49 1.20 14.78
CA SER A 52 5.41 2.34 14.82
C SER A 52 6.47 2.30 13.73
N TRP A 53 6.80 1.12 13.19
CA TRP A 53 7.70 0.99 12.05
C TRP A 53 6.95 1.36 10.78
N PHE A 54 5.80 0.76 10.49
CA PHE A 54 5.01 1.06 9.28
C PHE A 54 4.70 2.55 9.14
N LEU A 55 4.32 3.20 10.25
CA LEU A 55 4.06 4.64 10.30
C LEU A 55 5.28 5.48 9.86
N LYS A 56 6.51 5.04 10.17
CA LYS A 56 7.75 5.77 9.84
C LYS A 56 8.30 5.48 8.43
N GLN A 57 7.76 4.49 7.73
CA GLN A 57 8.29 4.01 6.46
C GLN A 57 7.59 4.61 5.24
N GLY A 58 6.77 5.65 5.44
CA GLY A 58 6.06 6.34 4.35
C GLY A 58 6.97 6.85 3.23
N ALA A 59 8.25 7.10 3.50
CA ALA A 59 9.26 7.55 2.53
C ALA A 59 10.37 6.53 2.26
N ARG A 60 10.18 5.24 2.62
CA ARG A 60 11.23 4.20 2.60
C ARG A 60 11.99 4.14 1.27
N TYR A 61 11.26 4.11 0.16
CA TYR A 61 11.82 3.89 -1.18
C TYR A 61 12.20 5.19 -1.91
N ASP A 62 11.83 6.36 -1.36
CA ASP A 62 11.99 7.65 -2.04
C ASP A 62 13.45 7.98 -2.39
N ASN A 63 14.43 7.39 -1.70
CA ASN A 63 15.86 7.62 -1.92
C ASN A 63 16.64 6.38 -2.37
N TYR A 64 15.95 5.30 -2.75
CA TYR A 64 16.62 4.09 -3.27
C TYR A 64 17.29 4.38 -4.63
N ASP A 65 18.27 3.56 -5.00
CA ASP A 65 18.94 3.67 -6.30
C ASP A 65 17.99 3.26 -7.43
N ARG A 66 17.85 4.11 -8.45
CA ARG A 66 16.94 3.88 -9.59
C ARG A 66 17.59 3.09 -10.73
N GLU A 67 18.92 3.05 -10.74
CA GLU A 67 19.73 2.34 -11.73
C GLU A 67 20.10 0.91 -11.28
N GLY A 68 19.77 0.56 -10.04
CA GLY A 68 20.00 -0.75 -9.46
C GLY A 68 18.92 -1.79 -9.82
N PRO A 69 19.01 -2.99 -9.23
CA PRO A 69 17.93 -3.97 -9.30
C PRO A 69 16.64 -3.36 -8.74
N LYS A 70 15.50 -3.82 -9.25
CA LYS A 70 14.18 -3.39 -8.78
C LYS A 70 13.86 -4.03 -7.43
N VAL A 71 12.83 -3.55 -6.77
CA VAL A 71 12.41 -4.01 -5.44
C VAL A 71 11.19 -4.92 -5.58
N PHE A 72 11.25 -6.05 -4.88
CA PHE A 72 10.10 -6.86 -4.52
C PHE A 72 9.91 -6.75 -3.01
N ALA A 73 8.83 -6.11 -2.55
CA ALA A 73 8.44 -6.19 -1.15
C ALA A 73 7.70 -7.53 -0.91
N GLY A 74 8.44 -8.64 -0.89
CA GLY A 74 7.88 -9.97 -1.07
C GLY A 74 7.18 -10.55 0.15
N GLU A 75 7.51 -10.09 1.35
CA GLU A 75 6.75 -10.43 2.54
C GLU A 75 6.61 -9.21 3.44
N TYR A 76 5.37 -8.77 3.67
CA TYR A 76 5.10 -7.76 4.68
C TYR A 76 3.77 -7.96 5.39
N ALA A 77 3.76 -7.65 6.68
CA ALA A 77 2.55 -7.46 7.47
C ALA A 77 2.85 -6.59 8.69
N CYS A 78 1.88 -5.76 9.08
CA CYS A 78 1.96 -4.99 10.30
C CYS A 78 1.59 -5.87 11.50
N HIS A 79 2.59 -6.17 12.33
CA HIS A 79 2.46 -7.01 13.52
C HIS A 79 2.19 -6.15 14.75
N GLY A 80 0.92 -6.05 15.12
CA GLY A 80 0.51 -5.26 16.28
C GLY A 80 1.26 -5.65 17.56
N SER A 81 1.84 -4.67 18.27
CA SER A 81 2.57 -4.95 19.51
C SER A 81 1.65 -5.56 20.57
N GLY A 82 1.93 -6.80 20.98
CA GLY A 82 1.09 -7.54 21.92
C GLY A 82 -0.22 -8.08 21.33
N LYS A 83 -0.46 -7.89 20.03
CA LYS A 83 -1.68 -8.34 19.33
C LYS A 83 -1.37 -9.56 18.46
N LYS A 84 -2.21 -10.58 18.58
CA LYS A 84 -2.10 -11.84 17.83
C LYS A 84 -3.30 -12.08 16.91
N TRP A 85 -3.87 -11.00 16.38
CA TRP A 85 -5.01 -11.03 15.47
C TRP A 85 -4.88 -9.89 14.45
N ASN A 86 -5.64 -9.95 13.35
CA ASN A 86 -5.69 -8.84 12.41
C ASN A 86 -6.51 -7.72 13.02
N HIS A 87 -6.09 -6.46 12.93
CA HIS A 87 -6.90 -5.36 13.45
C HIS A 87 -6.84 -4.14 12.54
N PHE A 88 -7.82 -3.25 12.68
CA PHE A 88 -7.96 -2.09 11.82
C PHE A 88 -6.72 -1.20 11.78
N ASN A 89 -6.08 -0.94 12.91
CA ASN A 89 -4.88 -0.09 12.97
C ASN A 89 -3.72 -0.66 12.11
N ALA A 90 -3.47 -1.97 12.19
CA ALA A 90 -2.45 -2.61 11.37
C ALA A 90 -2.75 -2.44 9.87
N ALA A 91 -4.01 -2.70 9.46
CA ALA A 91 -4.44 -2.52 8.09
C ALA A 91 -4.34 -1.07 7.60
N LEU A 92 -4.69 -0.09 8.46
CA LEU A 92 -4.58 1.33 8.14
C LEU A 92 -3.12 1.74 7.88
N LEU A 93 -2.18 1.24 8.69
CA LEU A 93 -0.76 1.53 8.54
C LEU A 93 -0.13 0.81 7.36
N GLU A 94 -0.62 -0.38 7.02
CA GLU A 94 -0.31 -1.05 5.75
C GLU A 94 -0.79 -0.20 4.56
N ALA A 95 -2.01 0.35 4.62
CA ALA A 95 -2.53 1.23 3.57
C ALA A 95 -1.68 2.50 3.42
N ALA A 96 -1.22 3.09 4.52
CA ALA A 96 -0.33 4.25 4.53
C ALA A 96 1.04 3.90 3.91
N PHE A 97 1.63 2.76 4.29
CA PHE A 97 2.89 2.28 3.73
C PHE A 97 2.80 2.01 2.22
N MET A 98 1.69 1.44 1.76
CA MET A 98 1.46 1.16 0.33
C MET A 98 1.40 2.42 -0.54
N THR A 99 1.17 3.63 0.02
CA THR A 99 1.31 4.88 -0.73
C THR A 99 2.76 5.11 -1.18
N GLY A 100 3.74 4.67 -0.38
CA GLY A 100 5.16 4.71 -0.72
C GLY A 100 5.53 3.68 -1.78
N LEU A 101 4.89 2.51 -1.78
CA LEU A 101 5.06 1.52 -2.86
C LEU A 101 4.56 2.09 -4.19
N GLU A 102 3.33 2.63 -4.20
CA GLU A 102 2.73 3.18 -5.42
C GLU A 102 3.48 4.42 -5.93
N ARG A 103 3.91 5.32 -5.04
CA ARG A 103 4.69 6.50 -5.43
C ARG A 103 6.05 6.15 -6.05
N ASN A 104 6.64 5.01 -5.67
CA ASN A 104 7.93 4.52 -6.17
C ASN A 104 7.80 3.32 -7.11
N ALA A 105 6.71 3.25 -7.89
CA ALA A 105 6.47 2.15 -8.84
C ALA A 105 7.53 2.05 -9.97
N ASP A 106 8.38 3.07 -10.14
CA ASP A 106 9.56 3.04 -11.02
C ASP A 106 10.62 2.02 -10.56
N ILE A 107 10.68 1.74 -9.25
CA ILE A 107 11.62 0.81 -8.63
C ILE A 107 10.95 -0.33 -7.86
N VAL A 108 9.78 -0.13 -7.26
CA VAL A 108 9.03 -1.19 -6.57
C VAL A 108 8.08 -1.84 -7.56
N HIS A 109 8.45 -3.03 -8.05
CA HIS A 109 7.71 -3.70 -9.14
C HIS A 109 6.72 -4.74 -8.61
N MET A 110 6.97 -5.26 -7.41
CA MET A 110 6.16 -6.32 -6.82
C MET A 110 6.01 -6.07 -5.32
N ALA A 111 4.86 -6.45 -4.77
CA ALA A 111 4.60 -6.38 -3.34
C ALA A 111 3.57 -7.44 -2.94
N THR A 112 3.83 -8.19 -1.88
CA THR A 112 2.94 -9.25 -1.40
C THR A 112 2.84 -9.25 0.12
N TYR A 113 1.62 -9.06 0.61
CA TYR A 113 1.33 -9.31 2.02
C TYR A 113 1.50 -10.79 2.34
N ALA A 114 2.05 -11.08 3.52
CA ALA A 114 2.23 -12.45 3.98
C ALA A 114 1.88 -12.59 5.48
N PRO A 115 1.38 -13.75 5.91
CA PRO A 115 0.94 -14.89 5.09
C PRO A 115 -0.50 -14.73 4.58
N LEU A 116 -0.86 -15.51 3.54
CA LEU A 116 -2.14 -15.34 2.84
C LEU A 116 -3.33 -16.04 3.51
N PHE A 117 -3.16 -17.28 3.97
CA PHE A 117 -4.23 -18.14 4.44
C PHE A 117 -3.85 -18.84 5.75
N ALA A 118 -4.79 -18.86 6.70
CA ALA A 118 -4.68 -19.69 7.89
C ALA A 118 -6.02 -20.28 8.33
N HIS A 119 -5.99 -21.53 8.78
CA HIS A 119 -7.13 -22.16 9.43
C HIS A 119 -7.27 -21.62 10.87
N VAL A 120 -8.49 -21.27 11.29
CA VAL A 120 -8.73 -20.64 12.60
C VAL A 120 -8.27 -21.50 13.79
N ASP A 121 -8.39 -22.82 13.68
CA ASP A 121 -7.97 -23.79 14.71
C ASP A 121 -6.54 -24.34 14.55
N GLY A 122 -5.81 -23.95 13.49
CA GLY A 122 -4.56 -24.64 13.11
C GLY A 122 -3.54 -23.75 12.43
N TRP A 123 -2.98 -22.79 13.17
CA TRP A 123 -2.02 -21.80 12.66
C TRP A 123 -0.67 -21.86 13.40
N GLN A 124 0.41 -21.56 12.69
CA GLN A 124 1.78 -21.44 13.24
C GLN A 124 2.28 -20.00 13.27
N TRP A 125 1.62 -19.11 12.53
CA TRP A 125 1.92 -17.68 12.42
C TRP A 125 0.62 -16.87 12.53
N ARG A 126 0.73 -15.61 12.95
CA ARG A 126 -0.35 -14.60 12.92
C ARG A 126 0.26 -13.19 12.85
N PRO A 127 -0.43 -12.22 12.22
CA PRO A 127 -1.72 -12.33 11.53
C PRO A 127 -1.62 -12.94 10.12
N ASP A 128 -2.77 -13.26 9.50
CA ASP A 128 -2.90 -13.78 8.13
C ASP A 128 -4.03 -13.04 7.39
N MET A 129 -3.95 -12.95 6.06
CA MET A 129 -4.89 -12.11 5.30
C MET A 129 -6.31 -12.69 5.27
N ILE A 130 -6.46 -14.00 5.09
CA ILE A 130 -7.74 -14.69 4.97
C ILE A 130 -7.78 -15.85 5.96
N TRP A 131 -8.76 -15.80 6.86
CA TRP A 131 -8.99 -16.86 7.85
C TRP A 131 -10.15 -17.74 7.42
N PHE A 132 -10.03 -19.05 7.68
CA PHE A 132 -11.09 -19.99 7.32
C PHE A 132 -11.28 -21.11 8.33
N ASP A 133 -12.48 -21.68 8.35
CA ASP A 133 -12.77 -22.99 8.94
C ASP A 133 -13.18 -23.97 7.83
N ASN A 134 -13.68 -25.16 8.18
CA ASN A 134 -14.08 -26.19 7.21
C ASN A 134 -15.21 -25.77 6.24
N GLN A 135 -15.97 -24.70 6.53
CA GLN A 135 -17.17 -24.30 5.77
C GLN A 135 -17.24 -22.81 5.47
N ARG A 136 -16.48 -21.97 6.17
CA ARG A 136 -16.56 -20.50 6.12
C ARG A 136 -15.18 -19.89 5.91
N SER A 137 -15.15 -18.69 5.36
CA SER A 137 -13.96 -17.85 5.32
C SER A 137 -14.31 -16.40 5.66
N VAL A 138 -13.33 -15.67 6.19
CA VAL A 138 -13.41 -14.25 6.48
C VAL A 138 -12.20 -13.52 5.92
N LYS A 139 -12.49 -12.35 5.34
CA LYS A 139 -11.50 -11.40 4.84
C LYS A 139 -11.14 -10.45 5.97
N SER A 140 -9.87 -10.41 6.34
CA SER A 140 -9.38 -9.41 7.29
C SER A 140 -9.51 -7.99 6.72
N VAL A 141 -9.31 -6.96 7.56
CA VAL A 141 -9.22 -5.59 7.05
C VAL A 141 -7.99 -5.42 6.14
N SER A 142 -6.88 -6.09 6.45
CA SER A 142 -5.69 -6.12 5.58
C SER A 142 -6.00 -6.68 4.20
N TYR A 143 -6.87 -7.70 4.08
CA TYR A 143 -7.38 -8.16 2.79
C TYR A 143 -8.01 -7.03 1.99
N TYR A 144 -8.88 -6.24 2.62
CA TYR A 144 -9.57 -5.15 1.94
C TYR A 144 -8.61 -4.04 1.51
N VAL A 145 -7.56 -3.76 2.29
CA VAL A 145 -6.49 -2.83 1.87
C VAL A 145 -5.79 -3.33 0.60
N GLN A 146 -5.36 -4.59 0.58
CA GLN A 146 -4.72 -5.20 -0.59
C GLN A 146 -5.65 -5.21 -1.80
N GLN A 147 -6.92 -5.59 -1.60
CA GLN A 147 -7.95 -5.58 -2.64
C GLN A 147 -8.13 -4.17 -3.22
N LEU A 148 -8.23 -3.16 -2.36
CA LEU A 148 -8.44 -1.77 -2.76
C LEU A 148 -7.27 -1.23 -3.59
N TYR A 149 -6.02 -1.52 -3.21
CA TYR A 149 -4.86 -1.16 -4.03
C TYR A 149 -4.84 -1.93 -5.36
N ALA A 150 -5.08 -3.24 -5.34
CA ALA A 150 -5.04 -4.07 -6.54
C ALA A 150 -6.11 -3.71 -7.59
N HIS A 151 -7.33 -3.37 -7.14
CA HIS A 151 -8.46 -3.03 -8.02
C HIS A 151 -8.50 -1.55 -8.43
N ASN A 152 -7.73 -0.69 -7.74
CA ASN A 152 -7.63 0.74 -8.03
C ASN A 152 -6.17 1.15 -8.31
N LYS A 153 -5.43 0.30 -9.02
CA LYS A 153 -4.11 0.64 -9.56
C LYS A 153 -4.26 1.50 -10.82
N GLY A 154 -3.31 2.39 -11.04
CA GLY A 154 -3.15 3.08 -12.33
C GLY A 154 -2.08 2.43 -13.21
N THR A 155 -1.96 2.95 -14.42
CA THR A 155 -0.86 2.65 -15.36
C THR A 155 0.34 3.57 -15.14
N ASN A 156 0.13 4.77 -14.59
CA ASN A 156 1.19 5.76 -14.37
C ASN A 156 1.01 6.46 -13.02
N VAL A 157 2.10 6.67 -12.29
CA VAL A 157 2.09 7.47 -11.06
C VAL A 157 1.92 8.94 -11.41
N LEU A 158 1.07 9.65 -10.68
CA LEU A 158 0.91 11.10 -10.78
C LEU A 158 1.64 11.77 -9.61
N PRO A 159 2.41 12.85 -9.85
CA PRO A 159 3.00 13.62 -8.75
C PRO A 159 1.91 14.20 -7.85
N LEU A 160 1.90 13.78 -6.59
CA LEU A 160 1.03 14.33 -5.55
C LEU A 160 1.91 14.88 -4.44
N THR A 161 1.72 16.16 -4.13
CA THR A 161 2.48 16.85 -3.08
C THR A 161 1.59 17.67 -2.18
N MET A 162 2.00 17.83 -0.93
CA MET A 162 1.46 18.80 0.00
C MET A 162 2.56 19.79 0.35
N LYS A 163 2.33 21.08 0.07
CA LYS A 163 3.34 22.15 0.23
C LYS A 163 4.66 21.82 -0.49
N GLY A 164 4.56 21.22 -1.68
CA GLY A 164 5.72 20.85 -2.51
C GLY A 164 6.51 19.63 -2.06
N LYS A 165 6.04 18.90 -1.04
CA LYS A 165 6.69 17.66 -0.55
C LYS A 165 5.79 16.44 -0.78
N PRO A 166 6.36 15.24 -1.00
CA PRO A 166 5.61 13.99 -0.99
C PRO A 166 4.83 13.83 0.33
N VAL A 167 3.64 13.22 0.27
CA VAL A 167 2.76 13.03 1.44
C VAL A 167 3.03 11.67 2.06
N THR A 168 3.90 11.64 3.07
CA THR A 168 4.53 10.44 3.63
C THR A 168 4.32 10.30 5.14
N GLY A 169 3.36 11.04 5.71
CA GLY A 169 3.12 11.10 7.15
C GLY A 169 4.18 11.86 7.94
N ALA A 170 4.91 12.79 7.31
CA ALA A 170 5.84 13.66 8.04
C ALA A 170 5.10 14.53 9.08
N ASP A 171 5.82 15.03 10.09
CA ASP A 171 5.21 15.74 11.23
C ASP A 171 4.28 16.90 10.81
N ASP A 172 4.66 17.68 9.78
CA ASP A 172 3.88 18.80 9.24
C ASP A 172 2.65 18.37 8.41
N GLN A 173 2.50 17.06 8.20
CA GLN A 173 1.41 16.40 7.47
C GLN A 173 0.42 15.71 8.40
N LYS A 174 0.69 15.73 9.73
CA LYS A 174 -0.24 15.30 10.78
C LYS A 174 -0.85 13.92 10.52
N GLY A 175 -0.05 12.95 10.07
CA GLY A 175 -0.53 11.58 9.82
C GLY A 175 -1.23 11.35 8.48
N LEU A 176 -1.14 12.30 7.54
CA LEU A 176 -1.60 12.10 6.17
C LEU A 176 -0.53 11.40 5.32
N PHE A 177 -0.94 10.34 4.61
CA PHE A 177 -0.16 9.64 3.59
C PHE A 177 -0.96 9.65 2.29
N SER A 178 -0.33 9.89 1.14
CA SER A 178 -1.07 9.91 -0.12
C SER A 178 -0.22 9.56 -1.33
N SER A 179 -0.89 8.95 -2.31
CA SER A 179 -0.39 8.65 -3.65
C SER A 179 -1.50 8.95 -4.67
N ALA A 180 -1.11 9.19 -5.92
CA ALA A 180 -2.06 9.32 -7.02
C ALA A 180 -1.54 8.57 -8.24
N ALA A 181 -2.48 8.09 -9.06
CA ALA A 181 -2.19 7.39 -10.29
C ALA A 181 -3.20 7.75 -11.38
N TRP A 182 -2.75 7.69 -12.62
CA TRP A 182 -3.55 7.73 -13.82
C TRP A 182 -3.77 6.30 -14.31
N ASP A 183 -5.01 5.94 -14.62
CA ASP A 183 -5.38 4.70 -15.31
C ASP A 183 -5.73 5.03 -16.77
N GLU A 184 -4.81 4.72 -17.68
CA GLU A 184 -4.96 4.99 -19.12
C GLU A 184 -6.12 4.21 -19.76
N ASP A 185 -6.38 2.99 -19.28
CA ASP A 185 -7.43 2.12 -19.85
C ASP A 185 -8.82 2.61 -19.45
N LYS A 186 -8.98 3.08 -18.20
CA LYS A 186 -10.26 3.59 -17.69
C LYS A 186 -10.44 5.10 -17.87
N LYS A 187 -9.40 5.80 -18.31
CA LYS A 187 -9.34 7.27 -18.37
C LYS A 187 -9.71 7.89 -17.04
N GLU A 188 -9.07 7.43 -15.97
CA GLU A 188 -9.43 7.72 -14.59
C GLU A 188 -8.23 8.19 -13.76
N VAL A 189 -8.39 9.30 -13.05
CA VAL A 189 -7.47 9.74 -12.00
C VAL A 189 -7.89 9.08 -10.69
N ILE A 190 -6.94 8.44 -10.02
CA ILE A 190 -7.14 7.74 -8.75
C ILE A 190 -6.27 8.41 -7.69
N VAL A 191 -6.89 8.93 -6.63
CA VAL A 191 -6.19 9.53 -5.48
C VAL A 191 -6.45 8.69 -4.25
N LYS A 192 -5.38 8.24 -3.60
CA LYS A 192 -5.44 7.44 -2.37
C LYS A 192 -4.91 8.30 -1.22
N ILE A 193 -5.69 8.44 -0.16
CA ILE A 193 -5.27 9.20 1.03
C ILE A 193 -5.62 8.42 2.30
N VAL A 194 -4.65 8.34 3.21
CA VAL A 194 -4.78 7.72 4.52
C VAL A 194 -4.60 8.79 5.57
N ASN A 195 -5.51 8.84 6.53
CA ASN A 195 -5.37 9.65 7.74
C ASN A 195 -5.19 8.72 8.95
N THR A 196 -3.98 8.69 9.50
CA THR A 196 -3.66 7.89 10.68
C THR A 196 -3.89 8.62 11.99
N SER A 197 -4.23 9.91 11.97
CA SER A 197 -4.43 10.70 13.19
C SER A 197 -5.82 10.51 13.79
N GLU A 198 -5.96 10.94 15.05
CA GLU A 198 -7.20 10.91 15.82
C GLU A 198 -8.19 12.03 15.42
N GLU A 199 -7.76 12.96 14.56
CA GLU A 199 -8.57 14.10 14.14
C GLU A 199 -8.95 13.98 12.66
N SER A 200 -10.18 14.36 12.33
CA SER A 200 -10.54 14.61 10.94
C SER A 200 -9.75 15.80 10.39
N GLN A 201 -9.36 15.73 9.12
CA GLN A 201 -8.52 16.74 8.48
C GLN A 201 -9.18 17.25 7.20
N PRO A 202 -9.45 18.57 7.10
CA PRO A 202 -9.91 19.17 5.85
C PRO A 202 -8.76 19.21 4.85
N VAL A 203 -8.99 18.64 3.67
CA VAL A 203 -8.02 18.60 2.57
C VAL A 203 -8.66 19.18 1.32
N LYS A 204 -7.88 20.00 0.61
CA LYS A 204 -8.24 20.56 -0.69
C LYS A 204 -7.28 20.02 -1.74
N PHE A 205 -7.79 19.20 -2.67
CA PHE A 205 -7.02 18.69 -3.79
C PHE A 205 -7.14 19.63 -4.97
N HIS A 206 -5.99 19.94 -5.56
CA HIS A 206 -5.88 20.72 -6.80
C HIS A 206 -5.39 19.81 -7.92
N PHE A 207 -6.24 19.57 -8.91
CA PHE A 207 -5.89 18.73 -10.06
C PHE A 207 -5.30 19.59 -11.18
N ASN A 208 -3.98 19.75 -11.13
CA ASN A 208 -3.25 20.55 -12.12
C ASN A 208 -2.90 19.71 -13.36
N GLY A 209 -2.72 20.38 -14.51
CA GLY A 209 -2.22 19.76 -15.73
C GLY A 209 -3.29 19.21 -16.68
N LEU A 210 -4.58 19.40 -16.36
CA LEU A 210 -5.68 19.17 -17.30
C LEU A 210 -5.59 20.14 -18.49
N LYS A 211 -5.91 19.67 -19.70
CA LYS A 211 -6.01 20.56 -20.86
C LYS A 211 -7.21 21.50 -20.72
N ARG A 212 -7.24 22.58 -21.51
CA ARG A 212 -8.26 23.64 -21.44
C ARG A 212 -9.73 23.16 -21.53
N ASN A 213 -9.97 22.03 -22.19
CA ASN A 213 -11.31 21.47 -22.37
C ASN A 213 -11.49 20.15 -21.60
N GLU A 214 -10.50 19.76 -20.80
CA GLU A 214 -10.55 18.55 -19.99
C GLU A 214 -11.05 18.89 -18.60
N HIS A 215 -12.02 18.13 -18.09
CA HIS A 215 -12.55 18.31 -16.75
C HIS A 215 -12.76 16.98 -16.04
N LEU A 216 -12.67 17.00 -14.72
CA LEU A 216 -12.96 15.86 -13.88
C LEU A 216 -14.46 15.67 -13.71
N SER A 217 -14.90 14.42 -13.84
CA SER A 217 -16.31 14.04 -13.79
C SER A 217 -16.49 12.65 -13.17
N ASN A 218 -17.76 12.24 -12.99
CA ASN A 218 -18.13 10.90 -12.52
C ASN A 218 -17.43 10.49 -11.21
N GLY A 219 -17.35 11.42 -10.27
CA GLY A 219 -16.63 11.23 -9.02
C GLY A 219 -17.16 10.03 -8.22
N LYS A 220 -16.23 9.19 -7.77
CA LYS A 220 -16.48 8.08 -6.84
C LYS A 220 -15.56 8.20 -5.64
N LEU A 221 -16.09 7.86 -4.48
CA LEU A 221 -15.35 7.77 -3.24
C LEU A 221 -15.56 6.39 -2.63
N ILE A 222 -14.45 5.67 -2.42
CA ILE A 222 -14.41 4.45 -1.61
C ILE A 222 -13.75 4.78 -0.28
N THR A 223 -14.36 4.37 0.82
CA THR A 223 -13.84 4.58 2.19
C THR A 223 -13.70 3.27 2.94
N LEU A 224 -12.63 3.14 3.71
CA LEU A 224 -12.41 2.07 4.69
C LEU A 224 -12.01 2.74 6.02
N LYS A 225 -12.86 2.63 7.04
CA LYS A 225 -12.67 3.33 8.31
C LYS A 225 -13.26 2.55 9.49
N SER A 226 -12.70 2.76 10.67
CA SER A 226 -13.23 2.27 11.94
C SER A 226 -12.87 3.25 13.06
N ARG A 227 -13.77 3.40 14.03
CA ARG A 227 -13.46 4.13 15.28
C ARG A 227 -12.75 3.26 16.31
N ASP A 228 -12.87 1.94 16.17
CA ASP A 228 -12.16 0.96 16.97
C ASP A 228 -10.93 0.48 16.20
N LEU A 229 -9.75 0.87 16.68
CA LEU A 229 -8.44 0.55 16.11
C LEU A 229 -8.07 -0.93 16.27
N ASP A 230 -8.69 -1.62 17.22
CA ASP A 230 -8.41 -3.02 17.54
C ASP A 230 -9.47 -3.98 16.99
N ALA A 231 -10.53 -3.44 16.37
CA ALA A 231 -11.59 -4.21 15.73
C ALA A 231 -11.07 -5.06 14.56
N GLU A 232 -11.69 -6.23 14.42
CA GLU A 232 -11.37 -7.22 13.40
C GLU A 232 -12.63 -7.81 12.75
N ASN A 233 -12.49 -8.31 11.52
CA ASN A 233 -13.50 -9.17 10.92
C ASN A 233 -13.25 -10.61 11.36
N THR A 234 -14.24 -11.26 11.96
CA THR A 234 -14.19 -12.66 12.39
C THR A 234 -15.13 -13.53 11.56
N LEU A 235 -15.07 -14.85 11.69
CA LEU A 235 -16.03 -15.74 11.04
C LEU A 235 -17.48 -15.47 11.47
N ASP A 236 -17.69 -14.97 12.69
CA ASP A 236 -19.02 -14.67 13.24
C ASP A 236 -19.48 -13.24 12.94
N ASN A 237 -18.54 -12.34 12.64
CA ASN A 237 -18.82 -10.99 12.18
C ASN A 237 -17.93 -10.61 10.98
N PRO A 238 -18.16 -11.22 9.79
CA PRO A 238 -17.21 -11.15 8.68
C PRO A 238 -17.18 -9.80 7.96
N ASN A 239 -18.16 -8.94 8.23
CA ASN A 239 -18.37 -7.67 7.54
C ASN A 239 -18.38 -6.47 8.50
N LEU A 240 -17.74 -6.58 9.67
CA LEU A 240 -17.68 -5.48 10.64
C LEU A 240 -17.04 -4.22 10.03
N ILE A 241 -15.94 -4.42 9.30
CA ILE A 241 -15.20 -3.37 8.61
C ILE A 241 -15.00 -3.79 7.16
N VAL A 242 -15.73 -3.14 6.26
CA VAL A 242 -15.68 -3.38 4.81
C VAL A 242 -15.66 -2.04 4.06
N PRO A 243 -15.08 -1.98 2.85
CA PRO A 243 -15.10 -0.77 2.04
C PRO A 243 -16.53 -0.32 1.72
N GLN A 244 -16.77 1.00 1.76
CA GLN A 244 -18.03 1.63 1.40
C GLN A 244 -17.81 2.57 0.21
N GLU A 245 -18.61 2.41 -0.85
CA GLU A 245 -18.54 3.23 -2.07
C GLU A 245 -19.75 4.18 -2.17
N ARG A 246 -19.50 5.42 -2.62
CA ARG A 246 -20.55 6.37 -2.98
C ARG A 246 -20.10 7.29 -4.13
N LEU A 247 -21.07 7.85 -4.83
CA LEU A 247 -20.82 8.92 -5.81
C LEU A 247 -20.53 10.24 -5.09
N ILE A 248 -19.67 11.07 -5.69
CA ILE A 248 -19.34 12.42 -5.23
C ILE A 248 -19.27 13.38 -6.43
N SER A 249 -19.51 14.65 -6.19
CA SER A 249 -19.29 15.72 -7.17
C SER A 249 -17.90 16.33 -6.99
N ILE A 250 -17.40 16.94 -8.06
CA ILE A 250 -16.22 17.79 -8.08
C ILE A 250 -16.57 19.04 -8.88
N GLU A 251 -16.13 20.20 -8.41
CA GLU A 251 -16.40 21.50 -9.04
C GLU A 251 -15.07 22.18 -9.34
N ASP A 252 -14.95 22.78 -10.52
CA ASP A 252 -13.75 23.52 -10.96
C ASP A 252 -12.43 22.74 -10.81
N ASP A 253 -12.47 21.41 -10.99
CA ASP A 253 -11.32 20.50 -10.84
C ASP A 253 -10.65 20.62 -9.45
N ILE A 254 -11.44 21.01 -8.45
CA ILE A 254 -11.05 21.14 -7.05
C ILE A 254 -11.94 20.22 -6.22
N LEU A 255 -11.31 19.31 -5.47
CA LEU A 255 -12.01 18.49 -4.49
C LEU A 255 -11.71 19.00 -3.09
N GLU A 256 -12.73 19.51 -2.42
CA GLU A 256 -12.72 19.75 -0.98
C GLU A 256 -13.28 18.53 -0.26
N SER A 257 -12.55 18.00 0.72
CA SER A 257 -12.98 16.82 1.46
C SER A 257 -12.50 16.83 2.90
N GLU A 258 -13.38 16.39 3.80
CA GLU A 258 -13.06 16.11 5.19
C GLU A 258 -12.58 14.64 5.28
N ILE A 259 -11.30 14.43 5.53
CA ILE A 259 -10.73 13.09 5.69
C ILE A 259 -10.88 12.67 7.14
N ASP A 260 -11.80 11.74 7.41
CA ASP A 260 -12.09 11.27 8.76
C ASP A 260 -10.83 10.78 9.50
N ALA A 261 -10.80 10.93 10.81
CA ALA A 261 -9.83 10.26 11.67
C ALA A 261 -9.78 8.75 11.37
N HIS A 262 -8.59 8.17 11.44
CA HIS A 262 -8.35 6.73 11.25
C HIS A 262 -9.06 6.14 10.02
N SER A 263 -8.72 6.65 8.84
CA SER A 263 -9.43 6.28 7.62
C SER A 263 -8.55 6.18 6.38
N PHE A 264 -9.00 5.37 5.44
CA PHE A 264 -8.42 5.23 4.11
C PHE A 264 -9.48 5.55 3.04
N TYR A 265 -9.19 6.55 2.21
CA TYR A 265 -10.08 7.05 1.18
C TYR A 265 -9.43 6.86 -0.20
N ILE A 266 -10.24 6.47 -1.17
CA ILE A 266 -9.87 6.41 -2.59
C ILE A 266 -10.88 7.24 -3.37
N TYR A 267 -10.40 8.33 -3.97
CA TYR A 267 -11.15 9.12 -4.92
C TYR A 267 -10.84 8.70 -6.34
N LYS A 268 -11.87 8.71 -7.18
CA LYS A 268 -11.75 8.33 -8.58
C LYS A 268 -12.56 9.30 -9.43
N PHE A 269 -11.95 9.80 -10.49
CA PHE A 269 -12.57 10.75 -11.40
C PHE A 269 -12.20 10.42 -12.85
N ASN A 270 -13.17 10.45 -13.75
CA ASN A 270 -12.88 10.38 -15.17
C ASN A 270 -12.45 11.75 -15.69
N ILE A 271 -11.52 11.76 -16.65
CA ILE A 271 -11.26 12.96 -17.46
C ILE A 271 -12.19 12.89 -18.68
N GLN A 272 -13.01 13.93 -18.86
CA GLN A 272 -13.82 14.17 -20.06
C GLN A 272 -13.21 15.27 -20.89
#